data_AF-A0A852AMB9-F1
#
_entry.id   AF-A0A852AMB9-F1
#
_cell.length_a   1.000
_cell.length_b   1.000
_cell.length_c   1.000
_cell.angle_alpha   90.00
_cell.angle_beta   90.00
_cell.angle_gamma   90.00
#
_symmetry.space_group_name_H-M   'P 1'
#
loop_
_entity.id
_entity.type
_entity.pdbx_description
1 polymer ?
#
loop_
_entity_poly.entity_id
_entity_poly.type
_entity_poly.pdbx_seq_one_letter_code
_entity_poly.pdbx_strand_id
1 'polypeptide(L)'
;LQLYSEASVALLQLNNPKGLQELSKQAKKNMTIDGKELMLNPAYLLWDLSSVSQSKQDEDVSASRFEDNEELRYSLRSIERHAPWVRHIFIVTSGQIPSWLNLDNPRITIVTHQEIFQNVSHLPTFSSPAIESHIHRISGLSQKFIYLNDDVMFGKDVWPDDFYSHSKGQKVYLTWPVPNCAEGCPGSWIKDGYCDKACNNSACDWDGGDCIGNSGGNRYVAGGGAVGGIGNGPPWQFGAGISGVSYCNQGCANSWLADKFCDQACNVLSCGFDAGDCGQ
;
A
#
# COMPACT_ATOMS: atom_id res chain seq x y z
N LEU A 1 14.45 26.58 18.75
CA LEU A 1 14.76 25.56 19.77
C LEU A 1 13.44 25.18 20.41
N GLN A 2 13.05 23.92 20.31
CA GLN A 2 11.81 23.41 20.89
C GLN A 2 12.16 22.33 21.90
N LEU A 3 11.66 22.45 23.13
CA LEU A 3 12.04 21.60 24.26
C LEU A 3 10.91 20.62 24.57
N TYR A 4 11.25 19.34 24.64
CA TYR A 4 10.33 18.27 25.02
C TYR A 4 10.81 17.69 26.36
N SER A 5 10.33 18.29 27.44
CA SER A 5 10.76 17.96 28.81
C SER A 5 10.42 16.52 29.22
N GLU A 6 9.34 15.95 28.68
CA GLU A 6 8.91 14.58 28.96
C GLU A 6 9.86 13.52 28.39
N ALA A 7 10.51 13.82 27.26
CA ALA A 7 11.44 12.91 26.59
C ALA A 7 12.92 13.26 26.84
N SER A 8 13.21 14.34 27.58
CA SER A 8 14.57 14.91 27.71
C SER A 8 15.24 15.23 26.36
N VAL A 9 14.45 15.65 25.36
CA VAL A 9 14.92 15.96 23.99
C VAL A 9 14.73 17.44 23.68
N ALA A 10 15.74 18.04 23.02
CA ALA A 10 15.67 19.39 22.49
C ALA A 10 15.87 19.37 20.97
N LEU A 11 14.89 19.90 20.23
CA LEU A 11 14.98 20.05 18.77
C LEU A 11 15.57 21.42 18.42
N LEU A 12 16.70 21.38 17.72
CA LEU A 12 17.39 22.56 17.20
C LEU A 12 17.32 22.55 15.67
N GLN A 13 16.54 23.47 15.11
CA GLN A 13 16.52 23.69 13.66
C GLN A 13 17.77 24.47 13.24
N LEU A 14 18.51 23.91 12.28
CA LEU A 14 19.68 24.55 11.69
C LEU A 14 19.36 25.00 10.27
N ASN A 15 19.50 26.30 10.01
CA ASN A 15 19.19 26.89 8.69
C ASN A 15 20.34 26.72 7.67
N ASN A 16 21.45 26.08 8.07
CA ASN A 16 22.61 25.85 7.22
C ASN A 16 23.17 24.44 7.45
N PRO A 17 23.35 23.61 6.39
CA PRO A 17 23.87 22.25 6.51
C PRO A 17 25.29 22.17 7.08
N LYS A 18 26.11 23.23 6.95
CA LYS A 18 27.44 23.30 7.59
C LYS A 18 27.37 23.54 9.11
N GLY A 19 26.21 23.98 9.61
CA GLY A 19 26.02 24.30 11.03
C GLY A 19 26.14 23.09 11.95
N LEU A 20 25.73 21.90 11.50
CA LEU A 20 25.79 20.69 12.33
C LEU A 20 27.23 20.25 12.60
N GLN A 21 28.12 20.35 11.60
CA GLN A 21 29.53 19.98 11.75
C GLN A 21 30.26 20.92 12.73
N GLU A 22 29.96 22.21 12.67
CA GLU A 22 30.54 23.20 13.58
C GLU A 22 29.98 23.06 15.01
N LEU A 23 28.67 22.81 15.16
CA LEU A 23 28.04 22.53 16.45
C LEU A 23 28.55 21.23 17.07
N SER A 24 28.76 20.17 16.29
CA SER A 24 29.31 18.90 16.78
C SER A 24 30.74 19.07 17.31
N LYS A 25 31.57 19.89 16.64
CA LYS A 25 32.93 20.23 17.10
C LYS A 25 32.91 21.07 18.39
N GLN A 26 31.97 22.00 18.53
CA GLN A 26 31.83 22.87 19.71
C GLN A 26 31.22 22.15 20.91
N ALA A 27 30.20 21.31 20.70
CA ALA A 27 29.52 20.56 21.75
C ALA A 27 30.47 19.59 22.45
N LYS A 28 31.35 18.91 21.70
CA LYS A 28 32.42 18.06 22.25
C LYS A 28 33.45 18.82 23.09
N LYS A 29 33.57 20.14 22.93
CA LYS A 29 34.58 20.92 23.63
C LYS A 29 34.08 21.60 24.90
N ASN A 30 32.80 21.97 25.03
CA ASN A 30 32.37 22.85 26.14
C ASN A 30 30.86 22.85 26.48
N MET A 31 30.04 21.92 26.00
CA MET A 31 28.59 21.96 26.26
C MET A 31 28.19 20.84 27.23
N THR A 32 28.21 21.15 28.53
CA THR A 32 27.69 20.29 29.60
C THR A 32 26.46 20.94 30.22
N ILE A 33 25.40 20.17 30.43
CA ILE A 33 24.25 20.57 31.26
C ILE A 33 24.32 19.72 32.52
N ASP A 34 24.45 20.35 33.68
CA ASP A 34 24.59 19.70 34.99
C ASP A 34 25.69 18.62 35.03
N GLY A 35 26.81 18.87 34.35
CA GLY A 35 27.98 17.98 34.32
C GLY A 35 27.81 16.74 33.42
N LYS A 36 26.71 16.63 32.67
CA LYS A 36 26.50 15.56 31.68
C LYS A 36 26.81 16.06 30.27
N GLU A 37 27.50 15.22 29.50
CA GLU A 37 27.83 15.49 28.10
C GLU A 37 26.58 15.41 27.22
N LEU A 38 26.41 16.39 26.34
CA LEU A 38 25.32 16.41 25.36
C LEU A 38 25.70 15.58 24.12
N MET A 39 24.91 14.55 23.82
CA MET A 39 25.02 13.83 22.55
C MET A 39 24.18 14.53 21.48
N LEU A 40 24.83 15.00 20.41
CA LEU A 40 24.17 15.57 19.24
C LEU A 40 24.08 14.50 18.15
N ASN A 41 22.88 14.00 17.90
CA ASN A 41 22.60 13.09 16.79
C ASN A 41 21.88 13.84 15.66
N PRO A 42 22.29 13.67 14.39
CA PRO A 42 21.50 14.16 13.26
C PRO A 42 20.15 13.45 13.26
N ALA A 43 19.07 14.22 13.38
CA ALA A 43 17.72 13.75 13.12
C ALA A 43 17.27 14.35 11.79
N TYR A 44 17.07 13.50 10.79
CA TYR A 44 16.40 13.91 9.55
C TYR A 44 14.90 13.93 9.85
N LEU A 45 14.26 15.10 9.71
CA LEU A 45 12.84 15.27 9.99
C LEU A 45 12.02 14.28 9.15
N LEU A 46 11.28 13.39 9.82
CA LEU A 46 10.11 12.75 9.24
C LEU A 46 8.99 13.78 9.16
N TRP A 47 8.53 14.08 7.95
CA TRP A 47 7.31 14.84 7.75
C TRP A 47 6.11 13.92 8.00
N ASP A 48 5.27 14.28 8.96
CA ASP A 48 3.91 13.81 9.01
C ASP A 48 3.12 14.51 7.89
N LEU A 49 2.84 13.75 6.83
CA LEU A 49 2.16 14.17 5.61
C LEU A 49 0.64 14.35 5.80
N SER A 50 0.10 14.13 7.00
CA SER A 50 -1.33 14.31 7.29
C SER A 50 -1.82 15.73 6.95
N SER A 51 -0.96 16.75 7.04
CA SER A 51 -1.30 18.15 6.70
C SER A 51 -1.21 18.50 5.21
N VAL A 52 -0.49 17.73 4.38
CA VAL A 52 -0.40 17.96 2.92
C VAL A 52 -1.62 17.38 2.20
N SER A 53 -2.32 16.42 2.81
CA SER A 53 -3.54 15.79 2.26
C SER A 53 -4.73 16.75 2.10
N GLN A 54 -4.72 17.92 2.76
CA GLN A 54 -5.85 18.85 2.73
C GLN A 54 -5.76 19.93 1.65
N SER A 55 -4.64 20.07 0.94
CA SER A 55 -4.47 21.12 -0.05
C SER A 55 -3.87 20.62 -1.36
N LYS A 56 -4.64 19.82 -2.11
CA LYS A 56 -4.84 19.89 -3.57
C LYS A 56 -5.40 18.57 -4.09
N GLN A 57 -6.42 18.67 -4.94
CA GLN A 57 -6.89 17.61 -5.83
C GLN A 57 -5.83 17.34 -6.91
N ASP A 58 -4.73 16.70 -6.55
CA ASP A 58 -3.89 15.96 -7.49
C ASP A 58 -4.11 14.47 -7.17
N GLU A 59 -4.78 13.72 -8.05
CA GLU A 59 -4.98 12.27 -7.90
C GLU A 59 -3.65 11.48 -7.83
N ASP A 60 -2.54 12.11 -8.22
CA ASP A 60 -1.19 11.58 -8.11
C ASP A 60 -0.56 11.75 -6.70
N VAL A 61 -1.21 12.50 -5.80
CA VAL A 61 -0.74 12.75 -4.42
C VAL A 61 -1.87 12.44 -3.42
N SER A 62 -2.60 11.34 -3.63
CA SER A 62 -3.57 10.86 -2.64
C SER A 62 -2.84 10.29 -1.42
N ALA A 63 -3.42 10.49 -0.22
CA ALA A 63 -2.88 9.92 1.02
C ALA A 63 -2.72 8.39 0.96
N SER A 64 -3.56 7.72 0.16
CA SER A 64 -3.49 6.27 -0.09
C SER A 64 -2.19 5.82 -0.77
N ARG A 65 -1.51 6.67 -1.54
CA ARG A 65 -0.21 6.34 -2.16
C ARG A 65 0.96 6.35 -1.17
N PHE A 66 0.75 6.94 0.01
CA PHE A 66 1.77 7.04 1.07
C PHE A 66 1.43 6.16 2.29
N GLU A 67 0.36 5.37 2.19
CA GLU A 67 -0.05 4.47 3.25
C GLU A 67 0.83 3.21 3.22
N ASP A 68 1.51 2.92 4.33
CA ASP A 68 2.37 1.76 4.45
C ASP A 68 1.54 0.52 4.79
N ASN A 69 1.29 -0.32 3.78
CA ASN A 69 0.61 -1.60 3.92
C ASN A 69 1.52 -2.73 4.41
N GLU A 70 2.74 -2.40 4.86
CA GLU A 70 3.79 -3.36 5.20
C GLU A 70 4.19 -4.27 4.03
N GLU A 71 3.92 -3.87 2.78
CA GLU A 71 4.13 -4.67 1.56
C GLU A 71 5.58 -5.17 1.46
N LEU A 72 6.56 -4.28 1.66
CA LEU A 72 7.98 -4.63 1.69
C LEU A 72 8.31 -5.67 2.76
N ARG A 73 7.66 -5.61 3.93
CA ARG A 73 7.86 -6.58 5.03
C ARG A 73 7.40 -7.97 4.60
N TYR A 74 6.25 -8.07 3.96
CA TYR A 74 5.72 -9.33 3.45
C TYR A 74 6.52 -9.84 2.25
N SER A 75 6.96 -8.95 1.35
CA SER A 75 7.86 -9.28 0.25
C SER A 75 9.15 -9.94 0.76
N LEU A 76 9.85 -9.31 1.72
CA LEU A 76 11.07 -9.87 2.32
C LEU A 76 10.81 -11.22 3.01
N ARG A 77 9.70 -11.35 3.75
CA ARG A 77 9.32 -12.63 4.39
C ARG A 77 9.03 -13.72 3.37
N SER A 78 8.45 -13.37 2.22
CA SER A 78 8.19 -14.32 1.14
C SER A 78 9.50 -14.85 0.54
N ILE A 79 10.53 -13.99 0.40
CA ILE A 79 11.87 -14.40 -0.06
C ILE A 79 12.49 -15.39 0.92
N GLU A 80 12.46 -15.08 2.22
CA GLU A 80 13.00 -15.97 3.25
C GLU A 80 12.31 -17.35 3.26
N ARG A 81 11.01 -17.39 3.03
CA ARG A 81 10.22 -18.62 3.03
C ARG A 81 10.38 -19.43 1.75
N HIS A 82 10.28 -18.77 0.59
CA HIS A 82 10.08 -19.42 -0.71
C HIS A 82 11.30 -19.37 -1.62
N ALA A 83 12.30 -18.54 -1.31
CA ALA A 83 13.54 -18.44 -2.06
C ALA A 83 14.79 -18.41 -1.14
N PRO A 84 14.97 -19.39 -0.23
CA PRO A 84 16.04 -19.37 0.78
C PRO A 84 17.46 -19.41 0.20
N TRP A 85 17.59 -19.78 -1.08
CA TRP A 85 18.85 -19.76 -1.84
C TRP A 85 19.30 -18.34 -2.24
N VAL A 86 18.47 -17.32 -2.04
CA VAL A 86 18.86 -15.91 -2.24
C VAL A 86 19.92 -15.54 -1.21
N ARG A 87 21.10 -15.17 -1.73
CA ARG A 87 22.30 -14.94 -0.92
C ARG A 87 22.37 -13.57 -0.25
N HIS A 88 21.86 -12.54 -0.93
CA HIS A 88 21.98 -11.14 -0.53
C HIS A 88 20.84 -10.33 -1.13
N ILE A 89 20.28 -9.41 -0.35
CA ILE A 89 19.14 -8.57 -0.69
C ILE A 89 19.61 -7.11 -0.63
N PHE A 90 19.44 -6.39 -1.74
CA PHE A 90 19.67 -4.96 -1.82
C PHE A 90 18.31 -4.25 -1.80
N ILE A 91 18.09 -3.39 -0.81
CA ILE A 91 16.87 -2.60 -0.70
C ILE A 91 17.17 -1.20 -1.24
N VAL A 92 16.60 -0.88 -2.41
CA VAL A 92 16.78 0.41 -3.06
C VAL A 92 15.72 1.39 -2.56
N THR A 93 16.16 2.55 -2.07
CA THR A 93 15.26 3.54 -1.44
C THR A 93 15.75 4.97 -1.68
N SER A 94 14.88 5.96 -1.50
CA SER A 94 15.24 7.38 -1.47
C SER A 94 15.80 7.84 -0.10
N GLY A 95 16.39 6.91 0.67
CA GLY A 95 16.93 7.13 2.01
C GLY A 95 15.95 6.81 3.16
N GLN A 96 14.78 6.27 2.84
CA GLN A 96 13.78 5.85 3.82
C GLN A 96 14.15 4.45 4.33
N ILE A 97 14.08 4.25 5.65
CA ILE A 97 14.40 2.97 6.29
C ILE A 97 13.25 2.62 7.25
N PRO A 98 12.53 1.51 7.03
CA PRO A 98 11.46 1.09 7.95
C PRO A 98 12.01 0.74 9.34
N SER A 99 11.29 1.12 10.39
CA SER A 99 11.71 0.90 11.80
C SER A 99 11.81 -0.58 12.18
N TRP A 100 11.06 -1.45 11.51
CA TRP A 100 11.06 -2.89 11.73
C TRP A 100 12.23 -3.62 11.05
N LEU A 101 12.99 -2.95 10.17
CA LEU A 101 14.05 -3.58 9.40
C LEU A 101 15.33 -3.74 10.25
N ASN A 102 15.79 -4.98 10.39
CA ASN A 102 17.04 -5.27 11.10
C ASN A 102 18.26 -5.01 10.21
N LEU A 103 18.98 -3.91 10.47
CA LEU A 103 20.18 -3.51 9.73
C LEU A 103 21.44 -4.32 10.09
N ASP A 104 21.42 -5.08 11.18
CA ASP A 104 22.55 -5.94 11.56
C ASP A 104 22.59 -7.25 10.75
N ASN A 105 21.58 -7.52 9.93
CA ASN A 105 21.54 -8.71 9.09
C ASN A 105 22.56 -8.59 7.94
N PRO A 106 23.61 -9.44 7.89
CA PRO A 106 24.67 -9.33 6.89
C PRO A 106 24.20 -9.62 5.46
N ARG A 107 23.01 -10.21 5.27
CA ARG A 107 22.42 -10.45 3.95
C ARG A 107 21.65 -9.26 3.39
N ILE A 108 21.48 -8.17 4.15
CA ILE A 108 20.69 -7.01 3.73
C ILE A 108 21.62 -5.81 3.58
N THR A 109 21.46 -5.08 2.49
CA THR A 109 22.15 -3.80 2.30
C THR A 109 21.16 -2.78 1.75
N ILE A 110 21.10 -1.62 2.39
CA ILE A 110 20.31 -0.51 1.91
C ILE A 110 21.15 0.28 0.92
N VAL A 111 20.56 0.57 -0.24
CA VAL A 111 21.18 1.36 -1.29
C VAL A 111 20.30 2.56 -1.56
N THR A 112 20.85 3.75 -1.48
CA THR A 112 20.10 4.97 -1.75
C THR A 112 20.08 5.30 -3.24
N HIS A 113 19.07 6.02 -3.71
CA HIS A 113 19.04 6.53 -5.10
C HIS A 113 20.29 7.34 -5.44
N GLN A 114 20.86 8.06 -4.47
CA GLN A 114 22.08 8.85 -4.65
C GLN A 114 23.32 8.00 -5.00
N GLU A 115 23.35 6.73 -4.59
CA GLU A 115 24.46 5.82 -4.86
C GLU A 115 24.43 5.25 -6.28
N ILE A 116 23.25 5.17 -6.91
CA ILE A 116 23.08 4.53 -8.23
C ILE A 116 22.85 5.54 -9.37
N PHE A 117 22.33 6.74 -9.07
CA PHE A 117 22.13 7.79 -10.06
C PHE A 117 23.44 8.52 -10.38
N GLN A 118 23.82 8.54 -11.66
CA GLN A 118 25.02 9.27 -12.12
C GLN A 118 24.85 10.78 -11.98
N ASN A 119 23.65 11.30 -12.25
CA ASN A 119 23.36 12.72 -12.14
C ASN A 119 22.41 12.97 -10.98
N VAL A 120 22.94 13.56 -9.92
CA VAL A 120 22.19 13.86 -8.69
C VAL A 120 21.08 14.88 -8.94
N SER A 121 21.16 15.68 -10.02
CA SER A 121 20.10 16.62 -10.38
C SER A 121 18.78 15.96 -10.81
N HIS A 122 18.77 14.65 -11.05
CA HIS A 122 17.56 13.88 -11.36
C HIS A 122 16.83 13.39 -10.10
N LEU A 123 17.35 13.66 -8.91
CA LEU A 123 16.79 13.25 -7.63
C LEU A 123 16.09 14.42 -6.92
N PRO A 124 15.04 14.16 -6.11
CA PRO A 124 14.42 12.86 -5.86
C PRO A 124 13.55 12.42 -7.04
N THR A 125 13.51 11.11 -7.28
CA THR A 125 12.56 10.49 -8.22
C THR A 125 11.88 9.31 -7.54
N PHE A 126 10.59 9.16 -7.84
CA PHE A 126 9.74 8.04 -7.43
C PHE A 126 9.24 7.26 -8.65
N SER A 127 9.82 7.52 -9.83
CA SER A 127 9.49 6.82 -11.06
C SER A 127 10.22 5.47 -11.11
N SER A 128 9.49 4.36 -11.04
CA SER A 128 10.06 3.01 -11.09
C SER A 128 10.93 2.79 -12.35
N PRO A 129 10.50 3.14 -13.58
CA PRO A 129 11.35 2.98 -14.77
C PRO A 129 12.69 3.75 -14.68
N ALA A 130 12.67 4.93 -14.07
CA ALA A 130 13.89 5.71 -13.87
C ALA A 130 14.83 5.00 -12.89
N ILE A 131 14.31 4.47 -11.78
CA ILE A 131 15.09 3.77 -10.76
C ILE A 131 15.59 2.43 -11.30
N GLU A 132 14.73 1.63 -11.92
CA GLU A 132 15.02 0.32 -12.52
C GLU A 132 16.17 0.38 -13.52
N SER A 133 16.20 1.44 -14.36
CA SER A 133 17.28 1.65 -15.32
C SER A 133 18.65 1.89 -14.68
N HIS A 134 18.72 2.17 -13.37
CA HIS A 134 19.95 2.45 -12.62
C HIS A 134 20.39 1.30 -11.69
N ILE A 135 19.54 0.30 -11.41
CA ILE A 135 19.81 -0.79 -10.44
C ILE A 135 21.08 -1.59 -10.77
N HIS A 136 21.40 -1.76 -12.06
CA HIS A 136 22.61 -2.46 -12.50
C HIS A 136 23.93 -1.85 -11.98
N ARG A 137 23.90 -0.64 -11.41
CA ARG A 137 25.07 0.07 -10.88
C ARG A 137 25.34 -0.18 -9.40
N ILE A 138 24.49 -0.95 -8.72
CA ILE A 138 24.68 -1.30 -7.31
C ILE A 138 26.02 -2.05 -7.15
N SER A 139 26.87 -1.55 -6.26
CA SER A 139 28.14 -2.19 -5.95
C SER A 139 27.92 -3.56 -5.29
N GLY A 140 28.60 -4.59 -5.80
CA GLY A 140 28.43 -5.96 -5.31
C GLY A 140 27.20 -6.69 -5.85
N LEU A 141 26.41 -6.07 -6.74
CA LEU A 141 25.29 -6.75 -7.39
C LEU A 141 25.81 -7.86 -8.32
N SER A 142 25.11 -8.99 -8.28
CA SER A 142 25.34 -10.13 -9.17
C SER A 142 25.15 -9.77 -10.65
N GLN A 143 25.85 -10.48 -11.54
CA GLN A 143 25.48 -10.50 -12.96
C GLN A 143 24.12 -11.15 -13.22
N LYS A 144 23.69 -12.06 -12.34
CA LYS A 144 22.35 -12.69 -12.33
C LYS A 144 21.64 -12.33 -11.03
N PHE A 145 20.67 -11.44 -11.11
CA PHE A 145 19.89 -10.97 -9.96
C PHE A 145 18.39 -11.09 -10.26
N ILE A 146 17.59 -11.13 -9.20
CA ILE A 146 16.13 -11.02 -9.27
C ILE A 146 15.79 -9.60 -8.83
N TYR A 147 14.93 -8.96 -9.61
CA TYR A 147 14.31 -7.69 -9.24
C TYR A 147 12.89 -7.97 -8.78
N LEU A 148 12.52 -7.38 -7.63
CA LEU A 148 11.15 -7.35 -7.12
C LEU A 148 10.83 -5.90 -6.77
N ASN A 149 9.66 -5.43 -7.16
CA ASN A 149 9.04 -4.28 -6.51
C ASN A 149 8.64 -4.68 -5.07
N ASP A 150 8.33 -3.69 -4.24
CA ASP A 150 7.86 -3.86 -2.86
C ASP A 150 6.52 -4.58 -2.75
N ASP A 151 5.65 -4.45 -3.77
CA ASP A 151 4.35 -5.11 -3.88
C ASP A 151 4.39 -6.52 -4.51
N VAL A 152 5.59 -7.07 -4.76
CA VAL A 152 5.76 -8.42 -5.32
C VAL A 152 6.20 -9.40 -4.24
N MET A 153 5.46 -10.52 -4.12
CA MET A 153 5.75 -11.60 -3.20
C MET A 153 5.74 -12.96 -3.88
N PHE A 154 6.52 -13.91 -3.35
CA PHE A 154 6.42 -15.32 -3.74
C PHE A 154 5.31 -16.01 -2.96
N GLY A 155 4.37 -16.64 -3.67
CA GLY A 155 3.30 -17.45 -3.05
C GLY A 155 3.62 -18.95 -2.90
N LYS A 156 4.72 -19.41 -3.52
CA LYS A 156 5.20 -20.81 -3.50
C LYS A 156 6.72 -20.83 -3.64
N ASP A 157 7.32 -21.94 -3.22
CA ASP A 157 8.76 -22.16 -3.34
C ASP A 157 9.21 -22.06 -4.79
N VAL A 158 10.28 -21.30 -5.01
CA VAL A 158 10.90 -21.07 -6.33
C VAL A 158 12.36 -21.46 -6.30
N TRP A 159 12.90 -21.84 -7.46
CA TRP A 159 14.29 -22.24 -7.66
C TRP A 159 14.94 -21.41 -8.77
N PRO A 160 16.29 -21.29 -8.81
CA PRO A 160 16.97 -20.54 -9.87
C PRO A 160 16.58 -21.01 -11.29
N ASP A 161 16.31 -22.30 -11.44
CA ASP A 161 15.89 -22.91 -12.71
C ASP A 161 14.52 -22.42 -13.19
N ASP A 162 13.68 -21.84 -12.33
CA ASP A 162 12.38 -21.26 -12.70
C ASP A 162 12.53 -19.95 -13.48
N PHE A 163 13.66 -19.25 -13.30
CA PHE A 163 13.97 -17.97 -13.94
C PHE A 163 14.95 -18.11 -15.11
N TYR A 164 15.86 -19.09 -15.05
CA TYR A 164 16.92 -19.23 -16.04
C TYR A 164 17.22 -20.70 -16.34
N SER A 165 17.45 -21.03 -17.61
CA SER A 165 17.94 -22.33 -18.05
C SER A 165 19.24 -22.19 -18.81
N HIS A 166 20.20 -23.09 -18.59
CA HIS A 166 21.48 -23.10 -19.30
C HIS A 166 21.33 -23.26 -20.82
N SER A 167 20.30 -23.95 -21.29
CA SER A 167 20.08 -24.20 -22.72
C SER A 167 19.21 -23.13 -23.41
N LYS A 168 18.28 -22.52 -22.69
CA LYS A 168 17.29 -21.59 -23.25
C LYS A 168 17.44 -20.14 -22.78
N GLY A 169 18.30 -19.87 -21.81
CA GLY A 169 18.48 -18.54 -21.23
C GLY A 169 17.37 -18.16 -20.25
N GLN A 170 17.05 -16.87 -20.20
CA GLN A 170 16.04 -16.30 -19.30
C GLN A 170 14.64 -16.78 -19.69
N LYS A 171 13.87 -17.23 -18.71
CA LYS A 171 12.45 -17.54 -18.86
C LYS A 171 11.64 -16.24 -18.65
N VAL A 172 10.80 -15.90 -19.62
CA VAL A 172 9.90 -14.75 -19.56
C VAL A 172 8.47 -15.28 -19.44
N TYR A 173 7.82 -14.94 -18.34
CA TYR A 173 6.40 -15.18 -18.15
C TYR A 173 5.67 -13.88 -18.44
N LEU A 174 4.84 -13.89 -19.48
CA LEU A 174 3.97 -12.78 -19.78
C LEU A 174 2.73 -12.84 -18.88
N THR A 175 2.00 -11.74 -18.82
CA THR A 175 0.73 -11.71 -18.12
C THR A 175 -0.16 -12.82 -18.66
N TRP A 176 -0.72 -13.62 -17.75
CA TRP A 176 -1.81 -14.51 -18.10
C TRP A 176 -3.07 -13.64 -18.22
N PRO A 177 -3.94 -13.89 -19.21
CA PRO A 177 -5.23 -13.22 -19.22
C PRO A 177 -5.90 -13.50 -17.88
N VAL A 178 -6.34 -12.44 -17.19
CA VAL A 178 -7.13 -12.58 -15.96
C VAL A 178 -8.32 -13.46 -16.32
N PRO A 179 -8.49 -14.63 -15.69
CA PRO A 179 -9.64 -15.46 -15.95
C PRO A 179 -10.91 -14.67 -15.68
N ASN A 180 -11.87 -14.78 -16.59
CA ASN A 180 -13.20 -14.22 -16.35
C ASN A 180 -13.78 -14.81 -15.06
N CYS A 181 -14.48 -13.98 -14.28
CA CYS A 181 -15.12 -14.41 -13.03
C CYS A 181 -16.19 -15.49 -13.26
N ALA A 182 -16.80 -15.54 -14.45
CA ALA A 182 -17.70 -16.59 -14.89
C ALA A 182 -17.55 -16.89 -16.39
N GLU A 183 -17.93 -18.10 -16.79
CA GLU A 183 -17.95 -18.49 -18.20
C GLU A 183 -18.91 -17.61 -18.99
N GLY A 184 -18.43 -16.99 -20.07
CA GLY A 184 -19.23 -16.07 -20.88
C GLY A 184 -19.43 -14.68 -20.29
N CYS A 185 -18.70 -14.31 -19.23
CA CYS A 185 -18.70 -12.97 -18.66
C CYS A 185 -17.30 -12.32 -18.81
N PRO A 186 -17.02 -11.61 -19.92
CA PRO A 186 -15.78 -10.86 -20.08
C PRO A 186 -15.65 -9.79 -18.99
N GLY A 187 -14.44 -9.55 -18.47
CA GLY A 187 -14.21 -8.51 -17.47
C GLY A 187 -14.60 -7.08 -17.93
N SER A 188 -14.84 -6.85 -19.22
CA SER A 188 -15.34 -5.58 -19.76
C SER A 188 -16.83 -5.32 -19.51
N TRP A 189 -17.60 -6.35 -19.15
CA TRP A 189 -19.04 -6.25 -18.89
C TRP A 189 -19.34 -5.93 -17.43
N ILE A 190 -18.42 -6.31 -16.54
CA ILE A 190 -18.51 -5.99 -15.11
C ILE A 190 -18.53 -4.47 -14.91
N LYS A 191 -19.60 -3.97 -14.28
CA LYS A 191 -19.74 -2.56 -13.91
C LYS A 191 -19.75 -1.61 -15.12
N ASP A 192 -20.26 -2.08 -16.26
CA ASP A 192 -20.40 -1.29 -17.48
C ASP A 192 -21.68 -0.44 -17.53
N GLY A 193 -22.56 -0.62 -16.53
CA GLY A 193 -23.84 0.07 -16.36
C GLY A 193 -25.04 -0.67 -16.95
N TYR A 194 -24.85 -1.87 -17.51
CA TYR A 194 -25.90 -2.77 -17.96
C TYR A 194 -25.91 -4.03 -17.09
N CYS A 195 -27.10 -4.56 -16.80
CA CYS A 195 -27.20 -5.84 -16.11
C CYS A 195 -27.05 -6.99 -17.11
N ASP A 196 -25.84 -7.52 -17.21
CA ASP A 196 -25.50 -8.69 -18.00
C ASP A 196 -25.80 -9.97 -17.22
N LYS A 197 -26.78 -10.72 -17.72
CA LYS A 197 -27.24 -11.95 -17.07
C LYS A 197 -26.13 -13.01 -16.92
N ALA A 198 -25.14 -13.02 -17.82
CA ALA A 198 -23.98 -13.91 -17.71
C ALA A 198 -23.07 -13.55 -16.53
N CYS A 199 -23.01 -12.26 -16.17
CA CYS A 199 -22.21 -11.70 -15.08
C CYS A 199 -23.00 -11.57 -13.76
N ASN A 200 -24.32 -11.74 -13.80
CA ASN A 200 -25.20 -11.68 -12.63
C ASN A 200 -25.12 -12.94 -11.74
N ASN A 201 -23.96 -13.18 -11.15
CA ASN A 201 -23.70 -14.26 -10.22
C ASN A 201 -22.75 -13.80 -9.11
N SER A 202 -22.69 -14.55 -8.01
CA SER A 202 -21.88 -14.18 -6.85
C SER A 202 -20.37 -14.17 -7.10
N ALA A 203 -19.87 -14.92 -8.09
CA ALA A 203 -18.43 -14.93 -8.41
C ALA A 203 -18.00 -13.64 -9.14
N CYS A 204 -18.94 -12.98 -9.82
CA CYS A 204 -18.77 -11.72 -10.52
C CYS A 204 -19.36 -10.51 -9.76
N ASP A 205 -19.61 -10.67 -8.46
CA ASP A 205 -20.23 -9.65 -7.60
C ASP A 205 -21.52 -9.04 -8.20
N TRP A 206 -22.35 -9.91 -8.78
CA TRP A 206 -23.61 -9.53 -9.45
C TRP A 206 -23.42 -8.43 -10.48
N ASP A 207 -22.47 -8.68 -11.38
CA ASP A 207 -22.09 -7.76 -12.45
C ASP A 207 -21.47 -6.45 -11.95
N GLY A 208 -20.63 -6.55 -10.91
CA GLY A 208 -20.05 -5.39 -10.23
C GLY A 208 -21.10 -4.45 -9.63
N GLY A 209 -22.30 -4.98 -9.33
CA GLY A 209 -23.44 -4.25 -8.80
C GLY A 209 -24.47 -3.79 -9.84
N ASP A 210 -24.23 -3.95 -11.15
CA ASP A 210 -25.16 -3.46 -12.19
C ASP A 210 -26.52 -4.19 -12.16
N CYS A 211 -26.54 -5.41 -11.62
CA CYS A 211 -27.77 -6.18 -11.44
C CYS A 211 -28.40 -6.03 -10.04
N ILE A 212 -27.73 -5.35 -9.10
CA ILE A 212 -28.24 -5.15 -7.73
C ILE A 212 -29.03 -3.83 -7.68
N GLY A 213 -30.33 -3.92 -7.97
CA GLY A 213 -31.29 -2.88 -7.59
C GLY A 213 -31.22 -1.60 -8.39
N ASN A 214 -31.56 -1.66 -9.69
CA ASN A 214 -31.84 -0.43 -10.44
C ASN A 214 -33.31 -0.01 -10.27
N SER A 215 -33.60 0.81 -9.26
CA SER A 215 -34.72 1.77 -9.37
C SER A 215 -34.20 3.01 -10.10
N GLY A 216 -34.25 2.98 -11.43
CA GLY A 216 -34.42 4.20 -12.21
C GLY A 216 -33.17 4.86 -12.82
N GLY A 217 -32.43 4.13 -13.65
CA GLY A 217 -31.55 4.71 -14.67
C GLY A 217 -32.16 4.69 -16.08
N ASN A 218 -33.47 4.93 -16.22
CA ASN A 218 -34.15 4.92 -17.52
C ASN A 218 -33.72 6.13 -18.37
N ARG A 219 -32.66 5.99 -19.16
CA ARG A 219 -32.35 6.92 -20.27
C ARG A 219 -33.23 6.60 -21.48
N TYR A 220 -34.54 6.74 -21.34
CA TYR A 220 -35.47 6.85 -22.47
C TYR A 220 -36.51 7.93 -22.17
N VAL A 221 -36.42 9.02 -22.93
CA VAL A 221 -37.38 10.13 -22.95
C VAL A 221 -38.59 9.71 -23.81
N ALA A 222 -39.80 9.68 -23.24
CA ALA A 222 -41.06 10.02 -23.92
C ALA A 222 -42.29 9.98 -22.99
N GLY A 223 -42.92 11.14 -22.79
CA GLY A 223 -44.37 11.34 -22.84
C GLY A 223 -45.31 10.70 -21.80
N GLY A 224 -45.85 11.54 -20.92
CA GLY A 224 -47.30 11.61 -20.68
C GLY A 224 -47.91 10.78 -19.54
N GLY A 225 -48.62 11.47 -18.64
CA GLY A 225 -49.93 11.03 -18.14
C GLY A 225 -49.95 10.09 -16.94
N ALA A 226 -50.56 10.58 -15.87
CA ALA A 226 -50.78 9.93 -14.59
C ALA A 226 -51.80 8.75 -14.58
N VAL A 227 -51.82 8.05 -13.43
CA VAL A 227 -52.98 7.54 -12.64
C VAL A 227 -53.10 6.01 -12.47
N GLY A 228 -53.09 5.58 -11.19
CA GLY A 228 -53.78 4.40 -10.61
C GLY A 228 -52.89 3.17 -10.42
N GLY A 229 -52.48 2.73 -9.21
CA GLY A 229 -53.29 2.37 -8.02
C GLY A 229 -53.88 0.95 -8.20
N ILE A 230 -53.77 -0.06 -7.32
CA ILE A 230 -53.86 -0.13 -5.85
C ILE A 230 -53.41 -1.53 -5.34
N GLY A 231 -52.60 -1.54 -4.25
CA GLY A 231 -52.70 -2.38 -3.01
C GLY A 231 -52.39 -3.90 -3.06
N ASN A 232 -51.82 -4.56 -2.04
CA ASN A 232 -51.53 -4.20 -0.64
C ASN A 232 -50.41 -5.13 -0.06
N GLY A 233 -49.43 -4.55 0.63
CA GLY A 233 -48.46 -5.22 1.52
C GLY A 233 -47.71 -4.13 2.32
N PRO A 234 -47.45 -4.30 3.63
CA PRO A 234 -47.25 -3.17 4.54
C PRO A 234 -45.96 -2.37 4.26
N PRO A 235 -45.98 -1.04 4.50
CA PRO A 235 -44.94 -0.12 4.08
C PRO A 235 -43.85 0.03 5.16
N TRP A 236 -42.59 -0.17 4.80
CA TRP A 236 -41.49 0.43 5.57
C TRP A 236 -41.27 1.83 5.02
N GLN A 237 -41.93 2.79 5.68
CA GLN A 237 -41.95 4.20 5.35
C GLN A 237 -40.71 4.87 5.94
N PHE A 238 -39.87 5.44 5.10
CA PHE A 238 -38.79 6.34 5.52
C PHE A 238 -39.38 7.71 5.84
N GLY A 239 -39.15 8.20 7.05
CA GLY A 239 -39.54 9.55 7.47
C GLY A 239 -39.07 9.90 8.87
N ALA A 240 -37.94 10.62 8.93
CA ALA A 240 -37.42 11.43 10.03
C ALA A 240 -36.92 10.72 11.30
N GLY A 241 -35.59 10.68 11.45
CA GLY A 241 -34.90 10.37 12.71
C GLY A 241 -33.65 9.50 12.52
N ILE A 242 -32.47 10.14 12.50
CA ILE A 242 -31.14 9.62 12.82
C ILE A 242 -31.04 8.17 13.36
N SER A 243 -30.08 7.42 12.79
CA SER A 243 -29.39 6.20 13.29
C SER A 243 -29.79 4.89 12.61
N GLY A 244 -28.87 4.32 11.84
CA GLY A 244 -29.01 2.96 11.31
C GLY A 244 -27.87 2.60 10.36
N VAL A 245 -26.66 2.52 10.88
CA VAL A 245 -25.53 1.93 10.16
C VAL A 245 -25.94 0.49 9.79
N SER A 246 -26.01 0.19 8.50
CA SER A 246 -26.36 -1.15 8.02
C SER A 246 -25.18 -2.08 8.23
N TYR A 247 -25.16 -2.75 9.37
CA TYR A 247 -24.19 -3.79 9.71
C TYR A 247 -24.47 -5.07 8.92
N CYS A 248 -23.43 -5.72 8.38
CA CYS A 248 -23.55 -6.99 7.66
C CYS A 248 -23.89 -8.20 8.58
N ASN A 249 -23.69 -8.04 9.90
CA ASN A 249 -24.08 -8.99 10.94
C ASN A 249 -24.37 -8.24 12.24
N GLN A 250 -25.20 -8.82 13.11
CA GLN A 250 -25.53 -8.22 14.39
C GLN A 250 -24.27 -8.13 15.27
N GLY A 251 -23.85 -6.90 15.58
CA GLY A 251 -22.64 -6.64 16.36
C GLY A 251 -21.36 -6.48 15.54
N CYS A 252 -21.44 -6.50 14.20
CA CYS A 252 -20.31 -6.19 13.32
C CYS A 252 -20.43 -4.74 12.81
N ALA A 253 -19.63 -3.82 13.33
CA ALA A 253 -19.60 -2.47 12.77
C ALA A 253 -18.96 -2.46 11.38
N ASN A 254 -19.47 -1.67 10.43
CA ASN A 254 -18.84 -1.58 9.10
C ASN A 254 -17.41 -1.02 9.16
N SER A 255 -17.05 -0.34 10.25
CA SER A 255 -15.69 0.15 10.51
C SER A 255 -14.73 -0.94 11.00
N TRP A 256 -15.23 -2.13 11.32
CA TRP A 256 -14.44 -3.27 11.82
C TRP A 256 -14.08 -4.24 10.70
N LEU A 257 -14.74 -4.14 9.54
CA LEU A 257 -14.38 -4.91 8.37
C LEU A 257 -13.05 -4.42 7.79
N ALA A 258 -12.08 -5.32 7.58
CA ALA A 258 -10.77 -5.02 7.00
C ALA A 258 -9.94 -4.03 7.83
N ASP A 259 -10.16 -3.96 9.15
CA ASP A 259 -9.46 -3.06 10.06
C ASP A 259 -8.15 -3.63 10.62
N LYS A 260 -7.74 -4.82 10.15
CA LYS A 260 -6.55 -5.59 10.54
C LYS A 260 -6.68 -6.29 11.90
N PHE A 261 -7.84 -6.26 12.53
CA PHE A 261 -8.13 -7.05 13.74
C PHE A 261 -9.17 -8.11 13.42
N CYS A 262 -9.01 -9.30 14.00
CA CYS A 262 -10.02 -10.34 13.84
C CYS A 262 -11.22 -10.06 14.76
N ASP A 263 -12.29 -9.53 14.17
CA ASP A 263 -13.57 -9.31 14.80
C ASP A 263 -14.49 -10.49 14.59
N GLN A 264 -14.65 -11.28 15.66
CA GLN A 264 -15.44 -12.52 15.59
C GLN A 264 -16.93 -12.28 15.29
N ALA A 265 -17.44 -11.08 15.55
CA ALA A 265 -18.78 -10.66 15.14
C ALA A 265 -18.88 -10.42 13.62
N CYS A 266 -17.79 -10.05 12.97
CA CYS A 266 -17.65 -9.85 11.53
C CYS A 266 -17.18 -11.10 10.78
N ASN A 267 -16.67 -12.12 11.49
CA ASN A 267 -16.22 -13.40 10.92
C ASN A 267 -17.37 -14.35 10.54
N VAL A 268 -18.30 -13.87 9.71
CA VAL A 268 -19.42 -14.64 9.17
C VAL A 268 -19.51 -14.46 7.66
N LEU A 269 -20.15 -15.42 6.99
CA LEU A 269 -20.28 -15.38 5.53
C LEU A 269 -20.97 -14.10 5.02
N SER A 270 -21.97 -13.58 5.75
CA SER A 270 -22.68 -12.34 5.36
C SER A 270 -21.81 -11.08 5.43
N CYS A 271 -20.69 -11.15 6.14
CA CYS A 271 -19.70 -10.09 6.31
C CYS A 271 -18.38 -10.39 5.58
N GLY A 272 -18.34 -11.43 4.73
CA GLY A 272 -17.12 -11.80 4.00
C GLY A 272 -15.98 -12.31 4.89
N PHE A 273 -16.30 -12.95 6.02
CA PHE A 273 -15.32 -13.42 7.02
C PHE A 273 -14.36 -12.32 7.47
N ASP A 274 -14.95 -11.20 7.88
CA ASP A 274 -14.21 -10.03 8.35
C ASP A 274 -13.22 -9.47 7.31
N ALA A 275 -13.62 -9.53 6.04
CA ALA A 275 -12.80 -9.20 4.88
C ALA A 275 -11.41 -9.88 4.86
N GLY A 276 -11.26 -11.01 5.57
CA GLY A 276 -10.02 -11.78 5.64
C GLY A 276 -9.15 -11.51 6.87
N ASP A 277 -9.50 -10.58 7.76
CA ASP A 277 -8.69 -10.26 8.96
C ASP A 277 -8.61 -11.43 9.95
N CYS A 278 -9.64 -12.28 9.98
CA CYS A 278 -9.67 -13.47 10.82
C CYS A 278 -8.94 -14.69 10.24
N GLY A 279 -8.30 -14.58 9.07
CA GLY A 279 -7.37 -15.54 8.46
C GLY A 279 -7.64 -17.04 8.69
N GLN A 280 -8.05 -17.76 7.65
CA GLN A 280 -7.89 -19.23 7.63
C GLN A 280 -6.51 -19.64 7.11
#